data_AF-A0A497F840-F1
#
_entry.id   AF-A0A497F840-F1
#
_cell.length_a   1.000
_cell.length_b   1.000
_cell.length_c   1.000
_cell.angle_alpha   90.00
_cell.angle_beta   90.00
_cell.angle_gamma   90.00
#
_symmetry.space_group_name_H-M   'P 1'
#
loop_
_entity.id
_entity.type
_entity.pdbx_description
1 polymer ?
#
loop_
_entity_poly.entity_id
_entity_poly.type
_entity_poly.pdbx_seq_one_letter_code
_entity_poly.pdbx_strand_id
1 'polypeptide(L)'
;MEDDRLGRYKIEQELAQALIGIIRDARGAKVSFRAKSLLNYTDLEKTQRNILRAAHFCKKLVKAGIIKAEVDRWVSKRKVSRVLRYYVDASMMIWYLAKSAPDRARELILTAISHTRGRGRGISAIEAFRVALLENVAMNGNSEKKEERKE
;
A
#
# COMPACT_ATOMS: atom_id res chain seq x y z
N MET A 1 21.07 -3.34 -16.95
CA MET A 1 20.80 -3.03 -15.52
C MET A 1 19.49 -2.25 -15.33
N GLU A 2 18.93 -1.64 -16.37
CA GLU A 2 17.61 -0.96 -16.34
C GLU A 2 16.41 -1.93 -16.39
N ASP A 3 16.57 -3.07 -17.06
CA ASP A 3 15.51 -4.07 -17.26
C ASP A 3 14.96 -4.65 -15.93
N ASP A 4 15.84 -4.89 -14.94
CA ASP A 4 15.45 -5.38 -13.62
C ASP A 4 14.77 -4.30 -12.73
N ARG A 5 14.96 -3.00 -13.05
CA ARG A 5 14.22 -1.91 -12.38
C ARG A 5 12.81 -1.78 -12.95
N LEU A 6 12.67 -1.87 -14.27
CA LEU A 6 11.39 -1.85 -14.96
C LEU A 6 10.53 -3.05 -14.51
N GLY A 7 11.12 -4.25 -14.46
CA GLY A 7 10.44 -5.45 -14.01
C GLY A 7 9.99 -5.39 -12.54
N ARG A 8 10.76 -4.74 -11.66
CA ARG A 8 10.36 -4.53 -10.26
C ARG A 8 9.19 -3.55 -10.13
N TYR A 9 9.19 -2.48 -10.90
CA TYR A 9 8.12 -1.49 -10.88
C TYR A 9 6.79 -2.09 -11.36
N LYS A 10 6.82 -2.89 -12.44
CA LYS A 10 5.64 -3.60 -12.95
C LYS A 10 5.02 -4.54 -11.89
N ILE A 11 5.85 -5.31 -11.19
CA ILE A 11 5.36 -6.20 -10.12
C ILE A 11 4.78 -5.42 -8.94
N GLU A 12 5.41 -4.31 -8.55
CA GLU A 12 4.88 -3.46 -7.48
C GLU A 12 3.51 -2.85 -7.86
N GLN A 13 3.28 -2.53 -9.14
CA GLN A 13 1.97 -2.10 -9.63
C GLN A 13 0.91 -3.18 -9.56
N GLU A 14 1.23 -4.42 -9.97
CA GLU A 14 0.30 -5.55 -9.89
C GLU A 14 -0.05 -5.89 -8.42
N LEU A 15 0.95 -5.88 -7.53
CA LEU A 15 0.73 -6.11 -6.10
C LEU A 15 -0.08 -4.99 -5.43
N ALA A 16 0.07 -3.73 -5.88
CA ALA A 16 -0.76 -2.62 -5.42
C ALA A 16 -2.23 -2.83 -5.81
N GLN A 17 -2.48 -3.22 -7.07
CA GLN A 17 -3.82 -3.52 -7.55
C GLN A 17 -4.45 -4.69 -6.80
N ALA A 18 -3.67 -5.75 -6.54
CA ALA A 18 -4.09 -6.90 -5.75
C ALA A 18 -4.52 -6.52 -4.33
N LEU A 19 -3.75 -5.66 -3.65
CA LEU A 19 -4.11 -5.19 -2.32
C LEU A 19 -5.44 -4.42 -2.32
N ILE A 20 -5.65 -3.56 -3.32
CA ILE A 20 -6.90 -2.82 -3.49
C ILE A 20 -8.07 -3.78 -3.72
N GLY A 21 -7.90 -4.78 -4.59
CA GLY A 21 -8.89 -5.82 -4.83
C GLY A 21 -9.33 -6.52 -3.54
N ILE A 22 -8.36 -6.99 -2.75
CA ILE A 22 -8.62 -7.63 -1.45
C ILE A 22 -9.43 -6.73 -0.51
N ILE A 23 -9.12 -5.43 -0.44
CA ILE A 23 -9.83 -4.48 0.42
C ILE A 23 -11.25 -4.21 -0.10
N ARG A 24 -11.42 -4.11 -1.42
CA ARG A 24 -12.74 -3.88 -2.04
C ARG A 24 -13.67 -5.05 -1.78
N ASP A 25 -13.19 -6.28 -1.95
CA ASP A 25 -13.97 -7.50 -1.78
C ASP A 25 -14.30 -7.81 -0.30
N ALA A 26 -13.57 -7.19 0.64
CA ALA A 26 -13.84 -7.35 2.06
C ALA A 26 -15.20 -6.76 2.46
N ARG A 27 -16.07 -7.61 3.02
CA ARG A 27 -17.42 -7.23 3.49
C ARG A 27 -17.45 -6.63 4.91
N GLY A 28 -16.47 -6.96 5.76
CA GLY A 28 -16.39 -6.48 7.15
C GLY A 28 -15.54 -5.21 7.28
N ALA A 29 -15.28 -4.75 8.51
CA ALA A 29 -14.47 -3.55 8.81
C ALA A 29 -12.94 -3.82 8.90
N LYS A 30 -12.50 -5.05 8.65
CA LYS A 30 -11.09 -5.47 8.65
C LYS A 30 -10.90 -6.58 7.63
N VAL A 31 -9.76 -6.55 6.93
CA VAL A 31 -9.30 -7.65 6.08
C VAL A 31 -7.90 -8.07 6.52
N SER A 32 -7.68 -9.37 6.62
CA SER A 32 -6.37 -9.93 6.96
C SER A 32 -5.90 -10.88 5.89
N PHE A 33 -4.62 -10.82 5.54
CA PHE A 33 -4.05 -11.57 4.44
C PHE A 33 -2.59 -11.94 4.69
N ARG A 34 -2.09 -12.94 3.94
CA ARG A 34 -0.66 -13.28 3.88
C ARG A 34 -0.07 -12.71 2.59
N ALA A 35 1.24 -12.46 2.55
CA ALA A 35 1.90 -11.97 1.34
C ALA A 35 1.61 -12.83 0.09
N LYS A 36 1.63 -14.16 0.24
CA LYS A 36 1.31 -15.10 -0.85
C LYS A 36 -0.11 -14.94 -1.40
N SER A 37 -1.05 -14.42 -0.60
CA SER A 37 -2.44 -14.24 -1.01
C SER A 37 -2.61 -13.10 -2.00
N LEU A 38 -1.69 -12.13 -2.05
CA LEU A 38 -1.70 -11.08 -3.07
C LEU A 38 -1.59 -11.66 -4.48
N LEU A 39 -0.81 -12.73 -4.63
CA LEU A 39 -0.62 -13.40 -5.92
C LEU A 39 -1.88 -14.11 -6.43
N ASN A 40 -2.95 -14.20 -5.64
CA ASN A 40 -4.24 -14.69 -6.12
C ASN A 40 -5.00 -13.65 -6.96
N TYR A 41 -4.59 -12.38 -6.89
CA TYR A 41 -5.22 -11.24 -7.54
C TYR A 41 -4.32 -10.62 -8.63
N THR A 42 -3.31 -11.37 -9.08
CA THR A 42 -2.36 -10.97 -10.11
C THR A 42 -2.16 -12.12 -11.09
N ASP A 43 -1.66 -11.84 -12.27
CA ASP A 43 -1.28 -12.87 -13.24
C ASP A 43 0.12 -13.48 -12.96
N LEU A 44 0.77 -13.07 -11.87
CA LEU A 44 2.06 -13.60 -11.44
C LEU A 44 1.95 -15.05 -10.95
N GLU A 45 2.86 -15.89 -11.44
CA GLU A 45 3.03 -17.23 -10.90
C GLU A 45 3.43 -17.22 -9.42
N LYS A 46 2.93 -18.22 -8.67
CA LYS A 46 3.20 -18.42 -7.24
C LYS A 46 4.56 -19.06 -6.96
N THR A 47 5.59 -18.60 -7.65
CA THR A 47 6.98 -19.01 -7.41
C THR A 47 7.51 -18.45 -6.09
N GLN A 48 8.52 -19.11 -5.50
CA GLN A 48 9.16 -18.60 -4.28
C GLN A 48 9.68 -17.16 -4.45
N ARG A 49 10.24 -16.83 -5.62
CA ARG A 49 10.72 -15.48 -5.95
C ARG A 49 9.61 -14.43 -5.86
N ASN A 50 8.44 -14.71 -6.43
CA ASN A 50 7.31 -13.78 -6.39
C ASN A 50 6.68 -13.67 -5.00
N ILE A 51 6.66 -14.75 -4.24
CA ILE A 51 6.23 -14.73 -2.83
C ILE A 51 7.15 -13.81 -2.00
N LEU A 52 8.47 -13.90 -2.20
CA LEU A 52 9.43 -13.02 -1.51
C LEU A 52 9.26 -11.56 -1.95
N ARG A 53 9.00 -11.29 -3.23
CA ARG A 53 8.69 -9.94 -3.74
C ARG A 53 7.43 -9.38 -3.09
N ALA A 54 6.35 -10.17 -3.02
CA ALA A 54 5.12 -9.79 -2.32
C ALA A 54 5.36 -9.53 -0.83
N ALA A 55 6.16 -10.36 -0.15
CA ALA A 55 6.51 -10.15 1.25
C ALA A 55 7.30 -8.86 1.46
N HIS A 56 8.25 -8.56 0.57
CA HIS A 56 9.03 -7.34 0.61
C HIS A 56 8.16 -6.10 0.35
N PHE A 57 7.23 -6.19 -0.59
CA PHE A 57 6.22 -5.16 -0.86
C PHE A 57 5.39 -4.85 0.40
N CYS A 58 4.82 -5.87 1.05
CA CYS A 58 4.08 -5.66 2.31
C CYS A 58 4.96 -5.04 3.41
N LYS A 59 6.23 -5.46 3.53
CA LYS A 59 7.16 -4.86 4.49
C LYS A 59 7.37 -3.36 4.27
N LYS A 60 7.45 -2.90 3.02
CA LYS A 60 7.52 -1.47 2.70
C LYS A 60 6.25 -0.75 3.13
N LEU A 61 5.08 -1.32 2.87
CA LEU A 61 3.81 -0.73 3.25
C LEU A 61 3.63 -0.62 4.77
N VAL A 62 4.09 -1.61 5.53
CA VAL A 62 4.12 -1.54 7.00
C VAL A 62 5.01 -0.39 7.47
N LYS A 63 6.23 -0.26 6.93
CA LYS A 63 7.13 0.85 7.26
C LYS A 63 6.53 2.21 6.92
N ALA A 64 5.76 2.27 5.84
CA ALA A 64 5.05 3.46 5.39
C ALA A 64 3.77 3.76 6.20
N GLY A 65 3.34 2.85 7.10
CA GLY A 65 2.09 2.97 7.86
C GLY A 65 0.82 2.63 7.08
N ILE A 66 0.93 2.25 5.81
CA ILE A 66 -0.21 1.98 4.92
C ILE A 66 -0.98 0.73 5.34
N ILE A 67 -0.28 -0.30 5.81
CA ILE A 67 -0.88 -1.53 6.34
C ILE A 67 -0.25 -1.85 7.70
N LYS A 68 -0.92 -2.68 8.50
CA LYS A 68 -0.36 -3.18 9.76
C LYS A 68 0.05 -4.65 9.63
N ALA A 69 0.93 -5.09 10.50
CA ALA A 69 1.35 -6.48 10.59
C ALA A 69 1.15 -7.02 12.00
N GLU A 70 0.70 -8.26 12.08
CA GLU A 70 0.57 -9.08 13.29
C GLU A 70 1.43 -10.33 13.11
N VAL A 71 2.07 -10.77 14.19
CA VAL A 71 2.78 -12.05 14.21
C VAL A 71 1.82 -13.09 14.75
N ASP A 72 1.38 -13.97 13.87
CA ASP A 72 0.63 -15.17 14.25
C ASP A 72 1.65 -16.16 14.84
N ARG A 73 1.58 -16.42 16.16
CA ARG A 73 2.42 -17.43 16.80
C ARG A 73 1.73 -18.77 16.67
N TRP A 74 2.29 -19.64 15.82
CA TRP A 74 1.94 -21.06 15.86
C TRP A 74 2.89 -21.76 16.84
N VAL A 75 2.35 -22.17 17.99
CA VAL A 75 3.08 -22.94 19.00
C VAL A 75 2.77 -24.42 18.77
N SER A 76 3.73 -25.17 18.22
CA SER A 76 3.71 -26.63 18.30
C SER A 76 4.58 -27.08 19.47
N LYS A 77 4.31 -28.26 20.05
CA LYS A 77 5.06 -28.84 21.19
C LYS A 77 6.60 -28.84 21.03
N ARG A 78 7.14 -28.68 19.82
CA ARG A 78 8.59 -28.69 19.52
C ARG A 78 9.12 -27.50 18.73
N LYS A 79 8.28 -26.57 18.24
CA LYS A 79 8.74 -25.44 17.41
C LYS A 79 7.74 -24.28 17.43
N VAL A 80 8.25 -23.07 17.66
CA VAL A 80 7.49 -21.82 17.47
C VAL A 80 7.70 -21.37 16.02
N SER A 81 6.66 -21.45 15.20
CA SER A 81 6.66 -20.85 13.86
C SER A 81 5.98 -19.49 13.93
N ARG A 82 6.64 -18.46 13.41
CA ARG A 82 6.10 -17.09 13.32
C ARG A 82 5.59 -16.89 11.90
N VAL A 83 4.27 -16.82 11.72
CA VAL A 83 3.67 -16.49 10.42
C VAL A 83 3.28 -15.02 10.46
N LEU A 84 3.85 -14.23 9.56
CA LEU A 84 3.51 -12.82 9.45
C LEU A 84 2.16 -12.68 8.73
N ARG A 85 1.20 -12.05 9.39
CA ARG A 85 -0.12 -11.70 8.85
C ARG A 85 -0.20 -10.20 8.71
N TYR A 86 -0.74 -9.73 7.59
CA TYR A 86 -0.97 -8.32 7.35
C TYR A 86 -2.45 -8.03 7.45
N TYR A 87 -2.80 -6.80 7.81
CA TYR A 87 -4.19 -6.38 7.81
C TYR A 87 -4.36 -4.89 7.50
N VAL A 88 -5.57 -4.60 7.04
CA VAL A 88 -6.10 -3.25 6.87
C VAL A 88 -7.47 -3.23 7.54
N ASP A 89 -7.75 -2.18 8.31
CA ASP A 89 -9.02 -1.99 8.99
C ASP A 89 -9.63 -0.62 8.65
N ALA A 90 -10.90 -0.43 9.00
CA ALA A 90 -11.64 0.79 8.73
C ALA A 90 -11.12 2.04 9.47
N SER A 91 -10.11 1.94 10.34
CA SER A 91 -9.44 3.15 10.87
C SER A 91 -8.37 3.69 9.92
N MET A 92 -7.97 2.91 8.91
CA MET A 92 -6.84 3.24 8.04
C MET A 92 -7.28 3.96 6.78
N MET A 93 -6.57 5.02 6.38
CA MET A 93 -6.87 5.79 5.16
C MET A 93 -6.99 4.91 3.90
N ILE A 94 -6.10 3.92 3.74
CA ILE A 94 -6.11 3.04 2.57
C ILE A 94 -7.39 2.21 2.46
N TRP A 95 -8.06 1.92 3.59
CA TRP A 95 -9.35 1.21 3.60
C TRP A 95 -10.41 1.98 2.84
N TYR A 96 -10.56 3.27 3.19
CA TYR A 96 -11.52 4.16 2.56
C TYR A 96 -11.17 4.41 1.10
N LEU A 97 -9.92 4.79 0.83
CA LEU A 97 -9.48 5.09 -0.54
C LEU A 97 -9.64 3.89 -1.47
N ALA A 98 -9.29 2.68 -1.03
CA ALA A 98 -9.44 1.50 -1.89
C ALA A 98 -10.90 1.24 -2.28
N LYS A 99 -11.86 1.59 -1.41
CA LYS A 99 -13.30 1.40 -1.65
C LYS A 99 -13.93 2.54 -2.45
N SER A 100 -13.55 3.79 -2.22
CA SER A 100 -14.18 4.97 -2.86
C SER A 100 -13.41 5.52 -4.07
N ALA A 101 -12.08 5.41 -4.08
CA ALA A 101 -11.19 5.99 -5.08
C ALA A 101 -9.98 5.08 -5.35
N PRO A 102 -10.17 3.92 -6.00
CA PRO A 102 -9.15 2.89 -6.13
C PRO A 102 -7.87 3.37 -6.84
N ASP A 103 -7.97 4.28 -7.81
CA ASP A 103 -6.81 4.83 -8.51
C ASP A 103 -5.94 5.69 -7.57
N ARG A 104 -6.57 6.50 -6.70
CA ARG A 104 -5.87 7.27 -5.66
C ARG A 104 -5.25 6.37 -4.61
N ALA A 105 -5.91 5.26 -4.26
CA ALA A 105 -5.34 4.24 -3.37
C ALA A 105 -4.07 3.62 -3.97
N ARG A 106 -4.09 3.34 -5.28
CA ARG A 106 -2.94 2.80 -6.02
C ARG A 106 -1.79 3.79 -6.03
N GLU A 107 -2.05 5.05 -6.32
CA GLU A 107 -1.05 6.11 -6.29
C GLU A 107 -0.41 6.26 -4.89
N LEU A 108 -1.23 6.31 -3.83
CA LEU A 108 -0.75 6.34 -2.45
C LEU A 108 0.21 5.17 -2.15
N ILE A 109 -0.17 3.96 -2.53
CA ILE A 109 0.66 2.75 -2.32
C ILE A 109 1.99 2.89 -3.05
N LEU A 110 1.97 3.27 -4.33
CA LEU A 110 3.17 3.38 -5.17
C LEU A 110 4.11 4.50 -4.72
N THR A 111 3.55 5.63 -4.29
CA THR A 111 4.29 6.75 -3.70
C THR A 111 4.90 6.36 -2.36
N ALA A 112 4.17 5.63 -1.52
CA ALA A 112 4.70 5.16 -0.24
C ALA A 112 5.90 4.21 -0.40
N ILE A 113 5.83 3.27 -1.34
CA ILE A 113 6.95 2.33 -1.57
C ILE A 113 8.15 2.96 -2.28
N SER A 114 7.98 4.08 -2.99
CA SER A 114 9.09 4.82 -3.59
C SER A 114 9.86 5.62 -2.54
N HIS A 115 9.16 6.28 -1.60
CA HIS A 115 9.78 7.07 -0.53
C HIS A 115 10.54 6.22 0.49
N THR A 116 10.09 4.99 0.76
CA THR A 116 10.83 4.03 1.61
C THR A 116 12.17 3.57 1.03
N ARG A 117 12.53 3.96 -0.20
CA ARG A 117 13.85 3.70 -0.81
C ARG A 117 14.94 4.70 -0.36
N GLY A 118 14.57 5.85 0.20
CA GLY A 118 15.53 6.82 0.76
C GLY A 118 15.99 6.43 2.16
N ARG A 119 17.31 6.30 2.39
CA ARG A 119 17.86 6.26 3.76
C ARG A 119 17.66 7.66 4.37
N GLY A 120 16.61 7.84 5.17
CA GLY A 120 16.41 9.10 5.89
C GLY A 120 15.25 9.00 6.86
N ARG A 121 15.49 9.34 8.12
CA ARG A 121 14.44 9.60 9.10
C ARG A 121 13.67 10.85 8.63
N GLY A 122 12.34 10.82 8.69
CA GLY A 122 11.52 12.03 8.54
C GLY A 122 10.27 11.79 7.71
N ILE A 123 9.12 11.87 8.37
CA ILE A 123 7.75 11.86 7.83
C ILE A 123 7.29 10.47 7.33
N SER A 124 6.21 9.95 7.94
CA SER A 124 5.58 8.72 7.45
C SER A 124 5.04 8.94 6.03
N ALA A 125 5.01 7.93 5.16
CA ALA A 125 4.49 8.13 3.80
C ALA A 125 3.03 8.60 3.78
N ILE A 126 2.25 8.26 4.82
CA ILE A 126 0.91 8.81 5.05
C ILE A 126 0.96 10.32 5.20
N GLU A 127 1.94 10.83 5.92
CA GLU A 127 2.07 12.25 6.21
C GLU A 127 2.68 13.01 5.03
N ALA A 128 3.59 12.39 4.29
CA ALA A 128 4.04 12.91 2.99
C ALA A 128 2.88 12.98 1.98
N PHE A 129 2.03 11.96 1.93
CA PHE A 129 0.85 11.96 1.06
C PHE A 129 -0.23 12.93 1.55
N ARG A 130 -0.41 13.08 2.87
CA ARG A 130 -1.31 14.09 3.46
C ARG A 130 -0.84 15.49 3.10
N VAL A 131 0.45 15.77 3.20
CA VAL A 131 1.05 17.04 2.77
C VAL A 131 0.83 17.25 1.27
N ALA A 132 1.15 16.27 0.43
CA ALA A 132 0.94 16.37 -1.02
C ALA A 132 -0.54 16.57 -1.40
N LEU A 133 -1.48 15.94 -0.69
CA LEU A 133 -2.92 16.17 -0.89
C LEU A 133 -3.33 17.57 -0.46
N LEU A 134 -2.82 18.07 0.68
CA LEU A 134 -3.11 19.43 1.16
C LEU A 134 -2.53 20.49 0.22
N GLU A 135 -1.33 20.27 -0.34
CA GLU A 135 -0.72 21.14 -1.34
C GLU A 135 -1.54 21.19 -2.63
N ASN A 136 -2.04 20.05 -3.12
CA ASN A 136 -2.91 20.02 -4.30
C ASN A 136 -4.28 20.69 -4.06
N VAL A 137 -4.86 20.56 -2.86
CA VAL A 137 -6.10 21.28 -2.49
C VAL A 137 -5.84 22.80 -2.38
N ALA A 138 -4.70 23.22 -1.83
CA ALA A 138 -4.32 24.63 -1.75
C ALA A 138 -4.12 25.26 -3.14
N MET A 139 -3.60 24.49 -4.11
CA MET A 139 -3.45 24.94 -5.49
C MET A 139 -4.81 25.11 -6.19
N ASN A 140 -5.76 24.19 -5.98
CA ASN A 140 -7.11 24.28 -6.58
C ASN A 140 -8.01 25.33 -5.90
N GLY A 141 -7.85 25.56 -4.59
CA GLY A 141 -8.61 26.60 -3.87
C GLY A 141 -8.15 28.03 -4.17
N ASN A 142 -6.95 28.19 -4.76
CA ASN A 142 -6.42 29.49 -5.15
C ASN A 142 -6.77 29.87 -6.61
N SER A 143 -7.14 28.89 -7.44
CA SER A 143 -7.73 29.14 -8.77
C SER A 143 -9.16 29.66 -8.68
N GLU A 144 -9.99 29.12 -7.77
CA GLU A 144 -11.39 29.55 -7.62
C GLU A 144 -11.50 31.00 -7.09
N LYS A 145 -10.60 31.43 -6.19
CA LYS A 145 -10.60 32.81 -5.66
C LYS A 145 -10.10 33.88 -6.64
N LYS A 146 -9.53 33.49 -7.78
CA LYS A 146 -9.05 34.44 -8.81
C LYS A 146 -10.08 34.72 -9.91
N GLU A 147 -11.10 33.88 -10.07
CA GLU A 147 -12.17 34.10 -11.05
C GLU A 147 -13.29 35.00 -10.50
N GLU A 148 -13.62 34.95 -9.20
CA GLU A 148 -14.66 35.81 -8.60
C GLU A 148 -14.27 37.29 -8.40
N ARG A 149 -13.06 37.71 -8.81
CA ARG A 149 -12.61 39.11 -8.73
C ARG A 149 -12.49 39.79 -10.10
N LYS A 150 -13.14 39.23 -11.12
CA LYS A 150 -13.30 39.83 -12.44
C LYS A 150 -14.76 39.84 -12.87
N GLU A 151 -15.61 40.46 -12.07
CA GLU A 151 -16.89 41.03 -12.53
C GLU A 151 -17.03 42.45 -11.96
#